data_AF-A0A921Z7A2-F1
#
_entry.id   AF-A0A921Z7A2-F1
#
_cell.length_a   1.000
_cell.length_b   1.000
_cell.length_c   1.000
_cell.angle_alpha   90.00
_cell.angle_beta   90.00
_cell.angle_gamma   90.00
#
_symmetry.space_group_name_H-M   'P 1'
#
loop_
_entity.id
_entity.type
_entity.pdbx_description
1 polymer ?
#
loop_
_entity_poly.entity_id
_entity_poly.type
_entity_poly.pdbx_seq_one_letter_code
_entity_poly.pdbx_strand_id
1 'polypeptide(L)'
;MPFVKYCKIRVNPTDILDSGSQAIKDFIAYLDPYVVPASLDQLLVSSDVVGNIRFSHPTLYVFPGGQGDAALFGINGFNMLVDGGFSRKACWWDFARHLDRLDAVLFTRLNNCSISGMGSVLRRKATANVYPQIGHFFCNLE
;
A
#
# COMPACT_ATOMS: atom_id res chain seq x y z
N MET A 1 -34.22 18.90 -29.22
CA MET A 1 -33.19 17.99 -29.75
C MET A 1 -33.58 16.53 -29.44
N PRO A 2 -34.19 15.78 -30.37
CA PRO A 2 -34.85 14.49 -30.05
C PRO A 2 -33.93 13.26 -29.94
N PHE A 3 -32.62 13.41 -30.16
CA PHE A 3 -31.72 12.27 -30.44
C PHE A 3 -31.08 11.60 -29.21
N VAL A 4 -31.35 12.04 -27.99
CA VAL A 4 -30.65 11.53 -26.78
C VAL A 4 -31.37 10.31 -26.14
N LYS A 5 -32.55 9.92 -26.62
CA LYS A 5 -33.36 8.86 -25.98
C LYS A 5 -32.89 7.41 -26.22
N TYR A 6 -31.86 7.17 -27.04
CA TYR A 6 -31.43 5.81 -27.40
C TYR A 6 -29.99 5.44 -27.03
N CYS A 7 -29.19 6.34 -26.47
CA CYS A 7 -27.82 6.02 -26.08
C CYS A 7 -27.75 5.69 -24.58
N LYS A 8 -27.94 4.41 -24.22
CA LYS A 8 -27.61 3.90 -22.88
C LYS A 8 -26.09 3.76 -22.78
N ILE A 9 -25.39 4.87 -22.54
CA ILE A 9 -23.97 4.83 -22.21
C ILE A 9 -23.83 4.28 -20.78
N ARG A 10 -23.26 3.08 -20.64
CA ARG A 10 -22.80 2.54 -19.37
C ARG A 10 -21.30 2.74 -19.28
N VAL A 11 -20.85 3.57 -18.35
CA VAL A 11 -19.44 3.72 -18.00
C VAL A 11 -19.16 2.73 -16.87
N ASN A 12 -18.15 1.87 -17.03
CA ASN A 12 -17.85 0.72 -16.17
C ASN A 12 -19.00 -0.29 -16.09
N PRO A 13 -19.23 -1.13 -17.12
CA PRO A 13 -20.04 -2.32 -16.93
C PRO A 13 -19.51 -3.10 -15.72
N THR A 14 -20.40 -3.63 -14.87
CA THR A 14 -20.03 -4.61 -13.85
C THR A 14 -19.13 -5.65 -14.50
N ASP A 15 -18.03 -6.03 -13.86
CA ASP A 15 -17.13 -7.08 -14.34
C ASP A 15 -17.92 -8.39 -14.53
N ILE A 16 -18.50 -8.55 -15.70
CA ILE A 16 -19.12 -9.79 -16.13
C ILE A 16 -17.94 -10.62 -16.65
N LEU A 17 -17.23 -11.26 -15.72
CA LEU A 17 -16.41 -12.45 -16.02
C LEU A 17 -17.29 -13.57 -16.63
N ASP A 18 -18.61 -13.40 -16.66
CA ASP A 18 -19.61 -14.30 -17.25
C ASP A 18 -19.70 -14.23 -18.77
N SER A 19 -18.67 -13.77 -19.50
CA SER A 19 -18.66 -14.03 -20.94
C SER A 19 -18.74 -15.54 -21.25
N GLY A 20 -18.59 -16.42 -20.25
CA GLY A 20 -18.94 -17.84 -20.35
C GLY A 20 -18.09 -18.61 -21.38
N SER A 21 -17.17 -17.91 -22.03
CA SER A 21 -16.31 -18.41 -23.08
C SER A 21 -15.35 -19.39 -22.47
N GLN A 22 -15.50 -20.65 -22.85
CA GLN A 22 -14.60 -21.72 -22.43
C GLN A 22 -13.14 -21.36 -22.77
N ALA A 23 -12.90 -20.68 -23.91
CA ALA A 23 -11.58 -20.22 -24.30
C ALA A 23 -10.94 -19.24 -23.29
N ILE A 24 -11.72 -18.33 -22.70
CA ILE A 24 -11.19 -17.40 -21.67
C ILE A 24 -10.89 -18.17 -20.38
N LYS A 25 -11.76 -19.11 -19.98
CA LYS A 25 -11.52 -19.95 -18.80
C LYS A 25 -10.28 -20.84 -18.97
N ASP A 26 -10.14 -21.47 -20.14
CA ASP A 26 -8.98 -22.30 -20.48
C ASP A 26 -7.71 -21.47 -20.50
N PHE A 27 -7.77 -20.23 -20.99
CA PHE A 27 -6.65 -19.31 -20.97
C PHE A 27 -6.27 -18.85 -19.55
N ILE A 28 -7.25 -18.51 -18.71
CA ILE A 28 -7.01 -18.19 -17.29
C ILE A 28 -6.42 -19.41 -16.57
N ALA A 29 -6.98 -20.60 -16.77
CA ALA A 29 -6.48 -21.84 -16.16
C ALA A 29 -5.08 -22.21 -16.65
N TYR A 30 -4.76 -21.92 -17.92
CA TYR A 30 -3.41 -22.04 -18.45
C TYR A 30 -2.44 -21.06 -17.77
N LEU A 31 -2.85 -19.80 -17.53
CA LEU A 31 -2.00 -18.78 -16.91
C LEU A 31 -1.85 -18.93 -15.39
N ASP A 32 -2.85 -19.46 -14.70
CA ASP A 32 -2.91 -19.58 -13.24
C ASP A 32 -1.61 -20.14 -12.59
N PRO A 33 -1.01 -21.24 -13.06
CA PRO A 33 0.24 -21.75 -12.48
C PRO A 33 1.46 -20.85 -12.73
N TYR A 34 1.40 -19.95 -13.72
CA TYR A 34 2.52 -19.07 -14.08
C TYR A 34 2.43 -17.68 -13.42
N VAL A 35 1.22 -17.22 -13.07
CA VAL A 35 0.99 -15.89 -12.49
C VAL A 35 0.84 -16.00 -10.97
N VAL A 36 1.94 -16.33 -10.29
CA VAL A 36 1.96 -16.40 -8.83
C VAL A 36 2.27 -15.00 -8.26
N PRO A 37 1.38 -14.42 -7.42
CA PRO A 37 1.67 -13.14 -6.80
C PRO A 37 2.84 -13.24 -5.84
N ALA A 38 3.76 -12.28 -5.88
CA ALA A 38 4.87 -12.21 -4.94
C ALA A 38 4.34 -12.18 -3.49
N SER A 39 4.99 -12.99 -2.64
CA SER A 39 4.68 -13.06 -1.22
C SER A 39 5.01 -11.73 -0.53
N LEU A 40 4.33 -11.43 0.58
CA LEU A 40 4.64 -10.21 1.34
C LEU A 40 6.08 -10.23 1.88
N ASP A 41 6.64 -11.41 2.14
CA ASP A 41 8.00 -11.58 2.65
C ASP A 41 9.05 -11.18 1.60
N GLN A 42 8.78 -11.49 0.33
CA GLN A 42 9.61 -11.06 -0.79
C GLN A 42 9.47 -9.56 -1.09
N LEU A 43 8.26 -9.00 -0.92
CA LEU A 43 8.01 -7.58 -1.18
C LEU A 43 8.49 -6.67 -0.03
N LEU A 44 8.37 -7.14 1.21
CA LEU A 44 8.62 -6.40 2.45
C LEU A 44 9.71 -7.12 3.25
N VAL A 45 10.90 -7.14 2.68
CA VAL A 45 12.09 -7.76 3.28
C VAL A 45 12.45 -7.03 4.57
N SER A 46 12.66 -7.77 5.65
CA SER A 46 13.11 -7.22 6.93
C SER A 46 14.58 -6.75 6.86
N SER A 47 15.04 -6.04 7.88
CA SER A 47 16.45 -5.69 8.05
C SER A 47 16.97 -6.32 9.33
N ASP A 48 18.18 -6.88 9.28
CA ASP A 48 18.92 -7.32 10.48
C ASP A 48 19.53 -6.13 11.23
N VAL A 49 19.61 -4.98 10.56
CA VAL A 49 20.15 -3.73 11.10
C VAL A 49 19.02 -2.74 11.32
N VAL A 50 18.74 -2.44 12.58
CA VAL A 50 17.61 -1.63 13.04
C VAL A 50 18.12 -0.53 13.99
N GLY A 51 17.54 0.67 13.91
CA GLY A 51 17.86 1.78 14.82
C GLY A 51 19.06 2.64 14.42
N ASN A 52 19.62 2.41 13.22
CA ASN A 52 20.70 3.23 12.65
C ASN A 52 20.22 4.60 12.20
N ILE A 53 18.95 4.72 11.82
CA ILE A 53 18.35 5.98 11.39
C ILE A 53 17.77 6.67 12.61
N ARG A 54 18.31 7.83 12.95
CA ARG A 54 17.81 8.71 14.01
C ARG A 54 17.72 10.14 13.49
N PHE A 55 16.59 10.78 13.73
CA PHE A 55 16.39 12.17 13.35
C PHE A 55 16.91 13.07 14.47
N SER A 56 17.95 13.86 14.21
CA SER A 56 18.43 14.87 15.16
C SER A 56 17.84 16.25 14.90
N HIS A 57 17.43 16.52 13.66
CA HIS A 57 16.82 17.76 13.20
C HIS A 57 15.48 17.46 12.52
N PRO A 58 14.55 18.43 12.45
CA PRO A 58 13.34 18.30 11.66
C PRO A 58 13.66 17.92 10.21
N THR A 59 13.22 16.73 9.80
CA THR A 59 13.54 16.12 8.52
C THR A 59 12.27 15.55 7.91
N LEU A 60 12.09 15.73 6.60
CA LEU A 60 10.97 15.17 5.84
C LEU A 60 11.52 14.30 4.71
N TYR A 61 11.11 13.04 4.69
CA TYR A 61 11.33 12.12 3.58
C TYR A 61 10.06 12.01 2.76
N VAL A 62 10.17 12.13 1.45
CA VAL A 62 9.05 11.96 0.53
C VAL A 62 9.32 10.71 -0.30
N PHE A 63 8.36 9.79 -0.31
CA PHE A 63 8.45 8.51 -1.01
C PHE A 63 7.50 8.51 -2.21
N PRO A 64 7.98 8.83 -3.42
CA PRO A 64 7.14 8.81 -4.60
C PRO A 64 6.73 7.37 -4.93
N GLY A 65 5.42 7.08 -4.91
CA GLY A 65 4.85 5.75 -5.16
C GLY A 65 4.14 5.59 -6.50
N GLY A 66 4.07 6.66 -7.31
CA GLY A 66 3.26 6.73 -8.51
C GLY A 66 1.80 6.98 -8.16
N GLN A 67 1.02 5.91 -7.93
CA GLN A 67 -0.30 6.04 -7.33
C GLN A 67 -0.16 5.98 -5.82
N GLY A 68 -0.68 6.99 -5.12
CA GLY A 68 -0.53 7.10 -3.66
C GLY A 68 0.89 7.51 -3.25
N ASP A 69 0.95 8.57 -2.46
CA ASP A 69 2.19 9.08 -1.89
C ASP A 69 2.29 8.69 -0.43
N ALA A 70 3.53 8.67 0.07
CA ALA A 70 3.80 8.57 1.49
C ALA A 70 4.94 9.53 1.84
N ALA A 71 4.90 10.08 3.06
CA ALA A 71 5.97 10.90 3.58
C ALA A 71 6.28 10.51 5.02
N LEU A 72 7.54 10.61 5.44
CA LEU A 72 7.94 10.40 6.82
C LEU A 72 8.53 11.70 7.36
N PHE A 73 7.86 12.24 8.36
CA PHE A 73 8.35 13.37 9.13
C PHE A 73 9.08 12.86 10.38
N GLY A 74 10.27 13.39 10.65
CA GLY A 74 11.09 13.00 11.79
C GLY A 74 11.69 14.21 12.51
N ILE A 75 11.62 14.20 13.83
CA ILE A 75 12.30 15.12 14.75
C ILE A 75 13.00 14.30 15.83
N ASN A 76 13.74 14.97 16.72
CA ASN A 76 14.42 14.28 17.80
C ASN A 76 13.44 13.51 18.71
N GLY A 77 13.55 12.19 18.68
CA GLY A 77 12.75 11.27 19.51
C GLY A 77 11.34 10.97 18.98
N PHE A 78 10.92 11.56 17.85
CA PHE A 78 9.59 11.34 17.29
C PHE A 78 9.59 11.28 15.76
N ASN A 79 8.86 10.32 15.21
CA ASN A 79 8.63 10.20 13.77
C ASN A 79 7.21 9.80 13.42
N MET A 80 6.69 10.38 12.35
CA MET A 80 5.33 10.18 11.87
C MET A 80 5.35 9.85 10.38
N LEU A 81 4.75 8.73 10.01
CA LEU A 81 4.44 8.41 8.63
C LEU A 81 3.11 9.04 8.26
N VAL A 82 3.08 9.77 7.15
CA VAL A 82 1.88 10.34 6.55
C VAL A 82 1.56 9.51 5.31
N ASP A 83 0.39 8.88 5.31
CA ASP A 83 -0.10 7.91 4.33
C ASP A 83 0.80 6.68 4.11
N GLY A 84 0.19 5.60 3.63
CA GLY A 84 0.84 4.30 3.41
C GLY A 84 1.15 3.97 1.96
N GLY A 85 0.72 4.79 1.00
CA GLY A 85 0.82 4.54 -0.44
C GLY A 85 -0.15 3.46 -0.96
N PHE A 86 -0.19 3.28 -2.29
CA PHE A 86 -1.08 2.34 -2.98
C PHE A 86 -0.49 0.93 -3.17
N SER A 87 0.80 0.84 -3.48
CA SER A 87 1.43 -0.42 -3.90
C SER A 87 1.50 -1.44 -2.77
N ARG A 88 1.32 -2.74 -3.08
CA ARG A 88 1.56 -3.85 -2.14
C ARG A 88 2.99 -3.84 -1.59
N LYS A 89 3.95 -3.44 -2.42
CA LYS A 89 5.30 -3.07 -1.96
C LYS A 89 5.23 -1.61 -1.54
N ALA A 90 5.08 -1.37 -0.24
CA ALA A 90 5.06 -0.01 0.30
C ALA A 90 6.35 0.74 -0.08
N CYS A 91 6.22 1.90 -0.72
CA CYS A 91 7.35 2.69 -1.24
C CYS A 91 8.31 3.16 -0.14
N TRP A 92 7.80 3.33 1.09
CA TRP A 92 8.55 3.76 2.26
C TRP A 92 9.22 2.60 3.02
N TRP A 93 8.90 1.34 2.69
CA TRP A 93 9.35 0.18 3.46
C TRP A 93 10.87 0.00 3.46
N ASP A 94 11.50 0.16 2.29
CA ASP A 94 12.95 -0.03 2.12
C ASP A 94 13.75 0.91 3.04
N PHE A 95 13.18 2.07 3.37
CA PHE A 95 13.72 3.01 4.36
C PHE A 95 13.31 2.61 5.79
N ALA A 96 12.01 2.48 6.06
CA ALA A 96 11.48 2.32 7.40
C ALA A 96 11.88 1.01 8.09
N ARG A 97 12.24 -0.04 7.33
CA ARG A 97 12.76 -1.29 7.90
C ARG A 97 14.04 -1.12 8.73
N HIS A 98 14.73 0.01 8.61
CA HIS A 98 15.91 0.35 9.41
C HIS A 98 15.58 1.24 10.62
N LEU A 99 14.33 1.65 10.79
CA LEU A 99 13.85 2.34 11.99
C LEU A 99 13.53 1.31 13.07
N ASP A 100 13.85 1.63 14.31
CA ASP A 100 13.45 0.83 15.47
C ASP A 100 11.94 0.95 15.74
N ARG A 101 11.41 2.15 15.63
CA ARG A 101 9.99 2.43 15.82
C ARG A 101 9.48 3.52 14.91
N LEU A 102 8.19 3.45 14.66
CA LEU A 102 7.39 4.42 13.96
C LEU A 102 6.33 4.92 14.94
N ASP A 103 6.52 6.12 15.49
CA ASP A 103 5.75 6.58 16.65
C ASP A 103 4.27 6.80 16.28
N ALA A 104 4.03 7.32 15.08
CA ALA A 104 2.69 7.61 14.59
C ALA A 104 2.54 7.33 13.09
N VAL A 105 1.35 6.91 12.68
CA VAL A 105 0.91 6.88 11.29
C VAL A 105 -0.32 7.78 11.17
N LEU A 106 -0.29 8.75 10.27
CA LEU A 106 -1.42 9.60 9.93
C LEU A 106 -1.92 9.24 8.54
N PHE A 107 -3.19 8.86 8.43
CA PHE A 107 -3.87 8.72 7.15
C PHE A 107 -4.66 9.99 6.84
N THR A 108 -4.33 10.63 5.71
CA THR A 108 -5.00 11.86 5.26
C THR A 108 -6.41 11.57 4.76
N ARG A 109 -6.59 10.40 4.14
CA ARG A 109 -7.84 9.89 3.57
C ARG A 109 -7.90 8.39 3.80
N LEU A 110 -9.09 7.80 3.82
CA LEU A 110 -9.28 6.33 3.84
C LEU A 110 -9.68 5.85 2.45
N ASN A 111 -8.68 5.66 1.57
CA ASN A 111 -8.89 5.08 0.25
C ASN A 111 -7.73 4.15 -0.12
N ASN A 112 -7.84 3.47 -1.26
CA ASN A 112 -6.82 2.52 -1.70
C ASN A 112 -5.44 3.16 -1.90
N CYS A 113 -5.39 4.46 -2.23
CA CYS A 113 -4.14 5.17 -2.49
C CYS A 113 -3.37 5.51 -1.20
N SER A 114 -4.03 5.59 -0.06
CA SER A 114 -3.41 5.90 1.23
C SER A 114 -3.23 4.66 2.12
N ILE A 115 -4.11 3.65 2.05
CA ILE A 115 -4.10 2.54 3.01
C ILE A 115 -3.46 1.25 2.50
N SER A 116 -3.42 1.01 1.19
CA SER A 116 -3.08 -0.31 0.63
C SER A 116 -1.65 -0.78 0.98
N GLY A 117 -0.68 0.13 0.89
CA GLY A 117 0.71 -0.16 1.28
C GLY A 117 0.83 -0.45 2.77
N MET A 118 0.19 0.35 3.63
CA MET A 118 0.17 0.06 5.08
C MET A 118 -0.55 -1.25 5.40
N GLY A 119 -1.65 -1.56 4.72
CA GLY A 119 -2.36 -2.83 4.87
C GLY A 119 -1.47 -4.04 4.55
N SER A 120 -0.59 -3.91 3.56
CA SER A 120 0.40 -4.94 3.23
C SER A 120 1.45 -5.12 4.33
N VAL A 121 1.92 -4.01 4.93
CA VAL A 121 2.83 -4.05 6.08
C VAL A 121 2.18 -4.66 7.32
N LEU A 122 0.93 -4.30 7.62
CA LEU A 122 0.19 -4.85 8.75
C LEU A 122 -0.04 -6.36 8.60
N ARG A 123 -0.36 -6.84 7.38
CA ARG A 123 -0.46 -8.27 7.11
C ARG A 123 0.88 -8.99 7.29
N ARG A 124 1.99 -8.38 6.82
CA ARG A 124 3.34 -8.93 7.04
C ARG A 124 3.66 -9.05 8.53
N LYS A 125 3.30 -8.02 9.31
CA LYS A 125 3.47 -7.99 10.77
C LYS A 125 2.60 -9.00 11.52
N ALA A 126 1.42 -9.33 11.01
CA ALA A 126 0.56 -10.35 11.59
C ALA A 126 1.17 -11.76 11.47
N THR A 127 1.95 -12.02 10.41
CA THR A 127 2.60 -13.31 10.18
C THR A 127 3.96 -13.42 10.88
N ALA A 128 4.72 -12.31 10.98
CA ALA A 128 6.05 -12.31 11.57
C ALA A 128 6.32 -11.00 12.33
N ASN A 129 7.07 -11.10 13.43
CA ASN A 129 7.50 -9.90 14.15
C ASN A 129 8.64 -9.21 13.40
N VAL A 130 8.31 -8.13 12.69
CA VAL A 130 9.26 -7.33 11.88
C VAL A 130 9.29 -5.88 12.36
N TYR A 131 10.44 -5.23 12.27
CA TYR A 131 10.61 -3.80 12.53
C TYR A 131 10.12 -2.94 11.34
N PRO A 132 9.74 -1.67 11.57
CA PRO A 132 9.71 -0.93 12.84
C PRO A 132 8.47 -1.27 13.68
N GLN A 133 8.53 -1.12 15.01
CA GLN A 133 7.32 -1.19 15.85
C GLN A 133 6.44 0.04 15.61
N ILE A 134 5.12 -0.14 15.48
CA ILE A 134 4.18 0.97 15.17
C ILE A 134 3.43 1.35 16.45
N GLY A 135 3.48 2.63 16.80
CA GLY A 135 2.83 3.16 18.00
C GLY A 135 1.33 3.44 17.79
N HIS A 136 1.02 4.58 17.18
CA HIS A 136 -0.36 5.08 17.07
C HIS A 136 -0.80 5.27 15.63
N PHE A 137 -2.11 5.10 15.38
CA PHE A 137 -2.75 5.42 14.11
C PHE A 137 -3.72 6.59 14.29
N PHE A 138 -3.61 7.57 13.40
CA PHE A 138 -4.51 8.70 13.27
C PHE A 138 -5.16 8.64 11.90
N CYS A 139 -6.49 8.75 11.84
CA CYS A 139 -7.23 8.83 10.58
C CYS A 139 -8.44 9.73 10.75
N ASN A 140 -8.85 10.39 9.66
CA ASN A 140 -10.17 11.00 9.58
C ASN A 140 -11.17 9.94 9.10
N LEU A 141 -12.30 9.81 9.81
CA LEU A 141 -13.38 8.86 9.50
C LEU A 141 -14.59 9.52 8.82
N GLU A 142 -14.51 10.83 8.52
CA GLU A 142 -15.55 11.59 7.82
C GLU A 142 -15.78 11.13 6.37
#